data_AF-A0AA39YUF6-F1
#
_entry.id   AF-A0AA39YUF6-F1
#
_cell.length_a   1.000
_cell.length_b   1.000
_cell.length_c   1.000
_cell.angle_alpha   90.00
_cell.angle_beta   90.00
_cell.angle_gamma   90.00
#
_symmetry.space_group_name_H-M   'P 1'
#
loop_
_entity.id
_entity.type
_entity.pdbx_description
1 polymer ?
#
loop_
_entity_poly.entity_id
_entity_poly.type
_entity_poly.pdbx_seq_one_letter_code
_entity_poly.pdbx_strand_id
1 'polypeptide(L)'
;MRDRVDDARAILARLYAAPSNDPNVVDEIQYLVATVQLESEVQHSVSIKEIFSSGPQMTFRRVLLGAGTPFFQQLGGVNVIAYYLPVVLVRSFGMSDRTALILSAVDAMSLMFWGGVAALLIDRVGRRRLMMWGVGASGVCFAVVATVEKK
;
A
#
# COMPACT_ATOMS: atom_id res chain seq x y z
N MET A 1 -19.42 -0.14 -21.39
CA MET A 1 -19.91 -0.74 -20.14
C MET A 1 -21.25 -1.39 -20.42
N ARG A 2 -21.66 -2.42 -19.66
CA ARG A 2 -22.95 -3.10 -19.87
C ARG A 2 -23.94 -2.51 -18.85
N ASP A 3 -24.81 -1.60 -19.29
CA ASP A 3 -25.87 -0.92 -18.52
C ASP A 3 -26.80 -1.87 -17.75
N ARG A 4 -26.30 -2.51 -16.68
CA ARG A 4 -27.00 -3.50 -15.86
C ARG A 4 -27.38 -2.92 -14.50
N VAL A 5 -28.13 -1.83 -14.53
CA VAL A 5 -28.50 -1.07 -13.31
C VAL A 5 -29.38 -1.90 -12.38
N ASP A 6 -30.25 -2.75 -12.91
CA ASP A 6 -31.14 -3.60 -12.10
C ASP A 6 -30.40 -4.70 -11.34
N ASP A 7 -29.34 -5.27 -11.94
CA ASP A 7 -28.48 -6.23 -11.27
C ASP A 7 -27.65 -5.56 -10.16
N ALA A 8 -27.14 -4.35 -10.43
CA ALA A 8 -26.46 -3.54 -9.42
C ALA A 8 -27.40 -3.22 -8.25
N ARG A 9 -28.68 -2.92 -8.52
CA ARG A 9 -29.71 -2.73 -7.49
C ARG A 9 -29.93 -3.95 -6.63
N ALA A 10 -30.06 -5.12 -7.24
CA ALA A 10 -30.25 -6.37 -6.51
C ALA A 10 -29.05 -6.70 -5.61
N ILE A 11 -27.82 -6.43 -6.06
CA ILE A 11 -26.60 -6.67 -5.28
C ILE A 11 -26.48 -5.67 -4.13
N LEU A 12 -26.74 -4.38 -4.37
CA LEU A 12 -26.70 -3.35 -3.32
C LEU A 12 -27.77 -3.61 -2.25
N ALA A 13 -28.99 -4.00 -2.64
CA ALA A 13 -30.03 -4.41 -1.71
C ALA A 13 -29.58 -5.56 -0.80
N ARG A 14 -28.89 -6.57 -1.37
CA ARG A 14 -28.32 -7.67 -0.59
C ARG A 14 -27.17 -7.22 0.31
N LEU A 15 -26.35 -6.27 -0.13
CA LEU A 15 -25.23 -5.73 0.65
C LEU A 15 -25.72 -4.94 1.88
N TYR A 16 -26.77 -4.13 1.70
CA TYR A 16 -27.38 -3.34 2.77
C TYR A 16 -28.36 -4.15 3.63
N ALA A 17 -28.57 -5.44 3.32
CA ALA A 17 -29.61 -6.28 3.93
C ALA A 17 -30.99 -5.59 3.94
N ALA A 18 -31.29 -4.85 2.88
CA ALA A 18 -32.46 -3.99 2.75
C ALA A 18 -33.27 -4.38 1.50
N PRO A 19 -34.58 -4.06 1.44
CA PRO A 19 -35.36 -4.25 0.21
C PRO A 19 -34.79 -3.39 -0.92
N SER A 20 -34.98 -3.84 -2.17
CA SER A 20 -34.49 -3.16 -3.37
C SER A 20 -35.04 -1.76 -3.60
N ASN A 21 -36.07 -1.36 -2.86
CA ASN A 21 -36.71 -0.06 -2.91
C ASN A 21 -36.41 0.80 -1.67
N ASP A 22 -35.42 0.41 -0.85
CA ASP A 22 -34.96 1.22 0.27
C ASP A 22 -34.36 2.54 -0.27
N PRO A 23 -34.69 3.70 0.33
CA PRO A 23 -34.16 5.00 -0.10
C PRO A 23 -32.63 5.02 -0.21
N ASN A 24 -31.92 4.34 0.71
CA ASN A 24 -30.46 4.32 0.70
C ASN A 24 -29.88 3.55 -0.49
N VAL A 25 -30.57 2.49 -0.94
CA VAL A 25 -30.15 1.69 -2.10
C VAL A 25 -30.41 2.47 -3.40
N VAL A 26 -31.52 3.20 -3.46
CA VAL A 26 -31.88 4.02 -4.63
C VAL A 26 -30.92 5.20 -4.78
N ASP A 27 -30.61 5.91 -3.70
CA ASP A 27 -29.69 7.05 -3.71
C ASP A 27 -28.27 6.62 -4.11
N GLU A 28 -27.77 5.50 -3.57
CA GLU A 28 -26.45 4.98 -3.89
C GLU A 28 -26.32 4.61 -5.38
N ILE A 29 -27.36 4.00 -5.96
CA ILE A 29 -27.37 3.68 -7.40
C ILE A 29 -27.37 4.94 -8.25
N GLN A 30 -28.16 5.94 -7.87
CA GLN A 30 -28.19 7.21 -8.59
C GLN A 30 -26.82 7.89 -8.53
N TYR A 31 -26.16 7.88 -7.38
CA TYR A 31 -24.81 8.40 -7.21
C TYR A 31 -23.78 7.65 -8.07
N LEU A 32 -23.83 6.32 -8.08
CA LEU A 32 -22.93 5.49 -8.90
C LEU A 32 -23.14 5.72 -10.39
N VAL A 33 -24.39 5.76 -10.86
CA VAL A 33 -24.72 6.03 -12.27
C VAL A 33 -24.24 7.42 -12.68
N ALA A 34 -24.46 8.43 -11.83
CA ALA A 34 -23.97 9.79 -12.08
C ALA A 34 -22.44 9.85 -12.15
N THR A 35 -21.73 9.15 -11.26
CA THR A 35 -20.26 9.08 -11.27
C THR A 35 -19.75 8.41 -12.55
N VAL A 36 -20.38 7.32 -12.99
CA VAL A 36 -20.01 6.62 -14.23
C VAL A 36 -20.25 7.49 -15.46
N GLN A 37 -21.34 8.26 -15.49
CA GLN A 37 -21.61 9.19 -16.60
C GLN A 37 -20.55 10.27 -16.67
N LEU A 38 -20.22 10.89 -15.53
CA LEU A 38 -19.14 11.88 -15.44
C LEU A 38 -17.79 11.30 -15.87
N GLU A 39 -17.46 10.08 -15.45
CA GLU A 39 -16.25 9.39 -15.89
C GLU A 39 -16.27 9.10 -17.39
N SER A 40 -17.41 8.66 -17.96
CA SER A 40 -17.52 8.37 -19.38
C SER A 40 -17.32 9.60 -20.27
N GLU A 41 -17.78 10.78 -19.83
CA GLU A 41 -17.55 12.06 -20.52
C GLU A 41 -16.07 12.48 -20.48
N VAL A 42 -15.36 12.16 -19.40
CA VAL A 42 -13.92 12.46 -19.22
C VAL A 42 -13.02 11.40 -19.88
N GLN A 43 -13.47 10.16 -19.98
CA GLN A 43 -12.65 8.99 -20.31
C GLN A 43 -12.38 8.79 -21.80
N HIS A 44 -12.92 9.63 -22.67
CA HIS A 44 -12.76 9.48 -24.12
C HIS A 44 -11.33 9.65 -24.66
N SER A 45 -10.33 9.99 -23.83
CA SER A 45 -8.94 9.99 -24.31
C SER A 45 -7.83 9.79 -23.28
N VAL A 46 -8.01 8.97 -22.22
CA VAL A 46 -6.86 8.65 -21.34
C VAL A 46 -5.91 7.67 -22.06
N SER A 47 -5.06 8.22 -22.93
CA SER A 47 -4.03 7.45 -23.62
C SER A 47 -2.90 7.11 -22.65
N ILE A 48 -2.30 5.93 -22.77
CA ILE A 48 -1.07 5.58 -22.02
C ILE A 48 0.03 6.64 -22.24
N LYS A 49 -0.01 7.38 -23.35
CA LYS A 49 0.88 8.53 -23.62
C LYS A 49 0.64 9.72 -22.69
N GLU A 50 -0.58 9.92 -22.17
CA GLU A 50 -0.89 10.98 -21.20
C GLU A 50 -0.28 10.73 -19.83
N ILE A 51 0.04 9.47 -19.50
CA ILE A 51 0.81 9.12 -18.29
C ILE A 51 2.20 9.76 -18.34
N PHE A 52 2.81 9.83 -19.53
CA PHE A 52 4.10 10.47 -19.77
C PHE A 52 3.97 11.96 -20.10
N SER A 53 2.76 12.45 -20.36
CA SER A 53 2.51 13.86 -20.62
C SER A 53 2.38 14.63 -19.30
N SER A 54 3.19 15.68 -19.15
CA SER A 54 3.13 16.58 -18.00
C SER A 54 2.02 17.62 -18.20
N GLY A 55 0.76 17.16 -18.23
CA GLY A 55 -0.41 18.04 -18.25
C GLY A 55 -0.65 18.76 -16.92
N PRO A 56 -1.69 19.62 -16.83
CA PRO A 56 -2.03 20.41 -15.63
C PRO A 56 -2.21 19.57 -14.35
N GLN A 57 -2.56 18.29 -14.49
CA GLN A 57 -2.79 17.36 -13.39
C GLN A 57 -1.51 16.71 -12.82
N MET A 58 -0.33 17.00 -13.40
CA MET A 58 0.95 16.38 -13.05
C MET A 58 0.88 14.84 -12.95
N THR A 59 0.14 14.22 -13.88
CA THR A 59 -0.14 12.77 -13.89
C THR A 59 1.12 11.93 -13.85
N PHE A 60 2.15 12.32 -14.61
CA PHE A 60 3.46 11.67 -14.58
C PHE A 60 4.09 11.67 -13.18
N ARG A 61 4.06 12.79 -12.46
CA ARG A 61 4.61 12.88 -11.11
C ARG A 61 3.82 12.02 -10.13
N ARG A 62 2.49 11.95 -10.25
CA ARG A 62 1.65 11.10 -9.41
C ARG A 62 1.94 9.62 -9.64
N VAL A 63 2.06 9.22 -10.91
CA VAL A 63 2.39 7.85 -11.30
C VAL A 63 3.81 7.49 -10.88
N LEU A 64 4.78 8.39 -11.07
CA LEU A 64 6.16 8.20 -10.62
C LEU A 64 6.27 8.09 -9.10
N LEU A 65 5.53 8.90 -8.34
CA LEU A 65 5.50 8.76 -6.88
C LEU A 65 4.79 7.47 -6.46
N GLY A 66 3.68 7.11 -7.11
CA GLY A 66 2.91 5.91 -6.82
C GLY A 66 3.66 4.61 -7.14
N ALA A 67 4.38 4.55 -8.25
CA ALA A 67 5.17 3.39 -8.67
C ALA A 67 6.60 3.41 -8.09
N GLY A 68 7.20 4.60 -7.98
CA GLY A 68 8.56 4.77 -7.47
C GLY A 68 8.68 4.45 -5.99
N THR A 69 7.70 4.83 -5.17
CA THR A 69 7.74 4.54 -3.72
C THR A 69 7.84 3.03 -3.42
N PRO A 70 6.95 2.15 -3.93
CA PRO A 70 7.07 0.71 -3.70
C PRO A 70 8.30 0.10 -4.37
N PHE A 71 8.74 0.65 -5.50
CA PHE A 71 9.99 0.24 -6.15
C PHE A 71 11.21 0.46 -5.24
N PHE A 72 11.36 1.66 -4.65
CA PHE A 72 12.43 1.95 -3.70
C PHE A 72 12.32 1.13 -2.42
N GLN A 73 11.10 0.84 -1.95
CA GLN A 73 10.91 -0.05 -0.81
C GLN A 73 11.43 -1.48 -1.08
N GLN A 74 11.18 -2.02 -2.27
CA GLN A 74 11.70 -3.34 -2.64
C GLN A 74 13.22 -3.33 -2.85
N LEU A 75 13.77 -2.30 -3.50
CA LEU A 75 15.22 -2.12 -3.63
C LEU A 75 15.93 -2.03 -2.28
N GLY A 76 15.26 -1.47 -1.25
CA GLY A 76 15.74 -1.45 0.12
C GLY A 76 15.89 -2.83 0.78
N GLY A 77 15.53 -3.92 0.07
CA GLY A 77 15.82 -5.28 0.51
C GLY A 77 14.92 -5.81 1.62
N VAL A 78 13.77 -5.15 1.88
CA VAL A 78 12.84 -5.54 2.96
C VAL A 78 12.43 -7.02 2.82
N ASN A 79 12.14 -7.48 1.61
CA ASN A 79 11.81 -8.89 1.36
C ASN A 79 13.00 -9.81 1.62
N VAL A 80 14.22 -9.41 1.25
CA VAL A 80 15.43 -10.23 1.47
C VAL A 80 15.66 -10.42 2.96
N ILE A 81 15.51 -9.37 3.77
CA ILE A 81 15.62 -9.46 5.23
C ILE A 81 14.55 -10.42 5.76
N ALA A 82 13.28 -10.22 5.40
CA ALA A 82 12.19 -11.06 5.89
C ALA A 82 12.39 -12.57 5.63
N TYR A 83 13.00 -12.96 4.49
CA TYR A 83 13.23 -14.38 4.16
C TYR A 83 14.55 -14.93 4.68
N TYR A 84 15.61 -14.13 4.69
CA TYR A 84 16.97 -14.59 4.96
C TYR A 84 17.51 -14.18 6.33
N LEU A 85 16.73 -13.45 7.15
CA LEU A 85 17.10 -13.09 8.51
C LEU A 85 17.66 -14.26 9.34
N PRO A 86 17.04 -15.46 9.40
CA PRO A 86 17.60 -16.56 10.20
C PRO A 86 18.95 -17.03 9.65
N VAL A 87 19.11 -17.07 8.33
CA VAL A 87 20.36 -17.49 7.67
C VAL A 87 21.48 -16.49 7.93
N VAL A 88 21.17 -15.18 7.88
CA VAL A 88 22.12 -14.11 8.18
C VAL A 88 22.53 -14.16 9.65
N LEU A 89 21.60 -14.40 10.57
CA LEU A 89 21.89 -14.52 12.01
C LEU A 89 22.78 -15.72 12.33
N VAL A 90 22.57 -16.86 11.67
CA VAL A 90 23.41 -18.05 11.86
C VAL A 90 24.79 -17.87 11.21
N ARG A 91 24.84 -17.42 9.95
CA ARG A 91 26.09 -17.37 9.17
C ARG A 91 26.96 -16.15 9.46
N SER A 92 26.36 -14.97 9.63
CA SER A 92 27.11 -13.73 9.84
C SER A 92 27.36 -13.45 11.32
N PHE A 93 26.45 -13.84 12.21
CA PHE A 93 26.58 -13.60 13.66
C PHE A 93 26.93 -14.86 14.47
N GLY A 94 27.06 -16.03 13.84
CA GLY A 94 27.44 -17.28 14.51
C GLY A 94 26.41 -17.79 15.52
N MET A 95 25.15 -17.38 15.41
CA MET A 95 24.10 -17.68 16.37
C MET A 95 23.57 -19.12 16.17
N SER A 96 23.07 -19.75 17.25
CA SER A 96 22.41 -21.07 17.15
C SER A 96 21.11 -20.99 16.34
N ASP A 97 20.83 -22.02 15.54
CA ASP A 97 19.61 -22.14 14.70
C ASP A 97 18.32 -21.85 15.48
N ARG A 98 18.21 -22.36 16.72
CA ARG A 98 17.02 -22.12 17.56
C ARG A 98 16.84 -20.63 17.89
N THR A 99 17.92 -19.96 18.24
CA THR A 99 17.89 -18.53 18.61
C THR A 99 17.62 -17.67 17.38
N ALA A 100 18.18 -18.02 16.22
CA ALA A 100 17.93 -17.31 14.96
C ALA A 100 16.46 -17.43 14.50
N LEU A 101 15.84 -18.61 14.67
CA LEU A 101 14.42 -18.81 14.38
C LEU A 101 13.52 -18.01 15.33
N ILE A 102 13.82 -18.00 16.63
CA ILE A 102 13.07 -17.21 17.61
C ILE A 102 13.17 -15.72 17.27
N LEU A 103 14.37 -15.22 16.93
CA LEU A 103 14.55 -13.81 16.60
C LEU A 103 13.81 -13.42 15.31
N SER A 104 13.75 -14.34 14.33
CA SER A 104 12.97 -14.14 13.10
C SER A 104 11.46 -14.11 13.37
N ALA A 105 10.97 -14.92 14.30
CA ALA A 105 9.56 -14.86 14.73
C ALA A 105 9.24 -13.55 15.45
N VAL A 106 10.16 -13.06 16.30
CA VAL A 106 10.03 -11.76 16.96
C VAL A 106 10.03 -10.62 15.94
N ASP A 107 10.88 -10.67 14.91
CA ASP A 107 10.89 -9.70 13.81
C ASP A 107 9.54 -9.65 13.09
N ALA A 108 8.97 -10.80 12.73
CA ALA A 108 7.64 -10.88 12.12
C ALA A 108 6.53 -10.28 13.01
N MET A 109 6.58 -10.54 14.32
CA MET A 109 5.64 -9.92 15.28
C MET A 109 5.84 -8.41 15.39
N SER A 110 7.09 -7.95 15.36
CA SER A 110 7.44 -6.53 15.39
C SER A 110 6.91 -5.81 14.15
N LEU A 111 7.03 -6.42 12.96
CA LEU A 111 6.46 -5.90 11.72
C LEU A 111 4.94 -5.77 11.79
N MET A 112 4.25 -6.77 12.36
CA MET A 112 2.80 -6.71 12.54
C MET A 112 2.39 -5.58 13.50
N PHE A 113 3.09 -5.46 14.62
CA PHE A 113 2.83 -4.41 15.61
C PHE A 113 3.08 -3.02 15.03
N TRP A 114 4.25 -2.78 14.43
CA TRP A 114 4.61 -1.48 13.87
C TRP A 114 3.77 -1.12 12.64
N GLY A 115 3.39 -2.11 11.83
CA GLY A 115 2.44 -1.95 10.73
C GLY A 115 1.06 -1.50 11.23
N GLY A 116 0.57 -2.11 12.31
CA GLY A 116 -0.69 -1.70 12.95
C GLY A 116 -0.62 -0.28 13.51
N VAL A 117 0.45 0.05 14.24
CA VAL A 117 0.68 1.41 14.75
C VAL A 117 0.75 2.42 13.59
N ALA A 118 1.48 2.11 12.52
CA ALA A 118 1.57 2.96 11.34
C ALA A 118 0.20 3.17 10.69
N ALA A 119 -0.62 2.12 10.58
CA ALA A 119 -1.97 2.20 10.03
C ALA A 119 -2.90 3.11 10.85
N LEU A 120 -2.76 3.13 12.18
CA LEU A 120 -3.53 4.04 13.04
C LEU A 120 -2.99 5.48 13.01
N LEU A 121 -1.67 5.64 12.89
CA LEU A 121 -1.03 6.96 12.88
C LEU A 121 -1.11 7.65 11.52
N ILE A 122 -1.30 6.92 10.43
CA ILE A 122 -1.26 7.47 9.07
C ILE A 122 -2.34 8.53 8.83
N ASP A 123 -3.52 8.34 9.42
CA ASP A 123 -4.66 9.25 9.29
C ASP A 123 -4.48 10.51 10.14
N ARG A 124 -3.71 10.43 11.23
CA ARG A 124 -3.51 11.54 12.17
C ARG A 124 -2.26 12.38 11.87
N VAL A 125 -1.15 11.74 11.47
CA VAL A 125 0.16 12.39 11.27
C VAL A 125 0.39 12.76 9.79
N GLY A 126 -0.27 12.05 8.87
CA GLY A 126 -0.16 12.24 7.44
C GLY A 126 0.93 11.37 6.80
N ARG A 127 0.61 10.85 5.61
CA ARG A 127 1.40 9.85 4.85
C ARG A 127 2.85 10.26 4.58
N ARG A 128 3.08 11.51 4.16
CA ARG A 128 4.41 12.00 3.76
C ARG A 128 5.40 12.05 4.92
N ARG A 129 4.96 12.52 6.09
CA ARG A 129 5.81 12.62 7.27
C ARG A 129 6.20 11.22 7.73
N LEU A 130 5.23 10.32 7.83
CA LEU A 130 5.45 8.94 8.26
C LEU A 130 6.47 8.21 7.37
N MET A 131 6.39 8.40 6.04
CA MET A 131 7.36 7.84 5.09
C MET A 131 8.78 8.40 5.29
N MET A 132 8.95 9.71 5.51
CA MET A 132 10.28 10.30 5.72
C MET A 132 10.92 9.81 7.02
N TRP A 133 10.14 9.71 8.11
CA TRP A 133 10.60 9.14 9.37
C TRP A 133 11.02 7.67 9.20
N GLY A 134 10.21 6.87 8.49
CA GLY A 134 10.51 5.47 8.22
C GLY A 134 11.82 5.28 7.44
N VAL A 135 11.99 5.99 6.32
CA VAL A 135 13.21 5.90 5.51
C VAL A 135 14.43 6.41 6.28
N GLY A 136 14.29 7.48 7.07
CA GLY A 136 15.35 8.00 7.92
C GLY A 136 15.79 6.98 8.98
N ALA A 137 14.83 6.37 9.68
CA ALA A 137 15.10 5.34 10.68
C ALA A 137 15.77 4.10 10.06
N SER A 138 15.24 3.59 8.94
CA SER A 138 15.85 2.46 8.22
C SER A 138 17.28 2.78 7.76
N GLY A 139 17.54 4.00 7.28
CA GLY A 139 18.88 4.44 6.87
C GLY A 139 19.88 4.44 8.03
N VAL A 140 19.47 4.89 9.22
CA VAL A 140 20.30 4.84 10.43
C VAL A 140 20.58 3.39 10.82
N CYS A 141 19.57 2.52 10.82
CA CYS A 141 19.74 1.10 11.12
C CYS A 141 20.74 0.42 10.18
N PHE A 142 20.65 0.67 8.87
CA PHE A 142 21.60 0.11 7.90
C PHE A 142 23.02 0.66 8.09
N ALA A 143 23.17 1.94 8.41
CA ALA A 143 24.48 2.52 8.71
C ALA A 143 25.12 1.83 9.92
N VAL A 144 24.35 1.57 10.98
CA VAL A 144 24.84 0.85 12.16
C VAL A 144 25.26 -0.57 11.81
N VAL A 145 24.43 -1.32 11.08
CA VAL A 145 24.77 -2.70 10.65
C VAL A 145 26.06 -2.70 9.83
N ALA A 146 26.20 -1.79 8.87
CA ALA A 146 27.39 -1.68 8.03
C ALA A 146 28.68 -1.36 8.83
N THR A 147 28.57 -0.65 9.97
CA THR A 147 29.72 -0.42 10.86
C THR A 147 30.08 -1.63 11.72
N VAL A 148 29.10 -2.47 12.08
CA VAL A 148 29.30 -3.66 12.91
C VAL A 148 29.88 -4.82 12.10
N GLU A 149 29.48 -4.96 10.83
CA GLU A 149 29.93 -6.04 9.95
C GLU A 149 31.40 -5.91 9.49
N LYS A 150 32.00 -4.72 9.62
CA LYS A 150 33.42 -4.48 9.26
C LYS A 150 34.43 -4.96 10.31
N LYS A 151 34.01 -5.73 11.31
CA LYS A 151 34.86 -6.18 12.42
C LYS A 151 34.83 -7.70 12.54
#